data_AF-A0A061N4X5-F1
#
_entry.id   AF-A0A061N4X5-F1
#
_cell.length_a   1.000
_cell.length_b   1.000
_cell.length_c   1.000
_cell.angle_alpha   90.00
_cell.angle_beta   90.00
_cell.angle_gamma   90.00
#
_symmetry.space_group_name_H-M   'P 1'
#
loop_
_entity.id
_entity.type
_entity.pdbx_description
1 polymer ?
#
loop_
_entity_poly.entity_id
_entity_poly.type
_entity_poly.pdbx_seq_one_letter_code
_entity_poly.pdbx_strand_id
1 'polypeptide(L)' 'MSLIEQLPLSVSSHHIVQPRVDVYYPTIREHKNKKAETRINQTIKQTVWRMMKDQGYGQKETELTGTYDIKTNQHTS' A
#
# COMPACT_ATOMS: atom_id res chain seq x y z
N MET A 1 -34.46 0.27 -4.36
CA MET A 1 -33.10 0.07 -4.90
C MET A 1 -32.13 0.72 -3.92
N SER A 2 -31.32 -0.04 -3.20
CA SER A 2 -30.39 0.52 -2.21
C SER A 2 -29.14 1.01 -2.94
N LEU A 3 -28.90 2.33 -2.89
CA LEU A 3 -27.61 2.94 -3.21
C LEU A 3 -26.56 2.40 -2.24
N ILE A 4 -25.96 1.27 -2.58
CA ILE A 4 -24.64 0.95 -2.07
C ILE A 4 -23.70 1.76 -2.95
N GLU A 5 -23.64 3.07 -2.70
CA GLU A 5 -22.50 3.85 -3.14
C GLU A 5 -21.26 3.09 -2.68
N GLN A 6 -20.31 2.89 -3.60
CA GLN A 6 -19.03 2.28 -3.30
C GLN A 6 -18.33 3.19 -2.30
N LEU A 7 -18.53 2.93 -1.01
CA LEU A 7 -17.83 3.65 0.06
C LEU A 7 -16.35 3.60 -0.27
N PRO A 8 -15.63 4.74 -0.16
CA PRO A 8 -14.20 4.76 -0.45
C PRO A 8 -13.52 3.67 0.38
N LEU A 9 -12.74 2.83 -0.30
CA LEU A 9 -11.98 1.76 0.34
C LEU A 9 -11.13 2.37 1.45
N SER A 10 -11.22 1.81 2.66
CA SER A 10 -10.40 2.28 3.77
C SER A 10 -8.95 1.90 3.50
N VAL A 11 -8.04 2.87 3.61
CA VAL A 11 -6.60 2.66 3.45
C VAL A 11 -5.91 2.88 4.79
N SER A 12 -5.02 1.98 5.15
CA SER A 12 -4.18 2.06 6.35
C SER A 12 -2.70 1.99 5.94
N SER A 13 -1.84 2.70 6.66
CA SER A 13 -0.40 2.65 6.44
C SER A 13 0.23 1.44 7.12
N HIS A 14 1.12 0.75 6.42
CA HIS A 14 2.08 -0.17 7.01
C HIS A 14 3.46 0.48 7.01
N HIS A 15 4.20 0.34 8.11
CA HIS A 15 5.51 0.95 8.29
C HIS A 15 6.57 -0.13 8.43
N ILE A 16 7.55 -0.12 7.53
CA ILE A 16 8.74 -0.96 7.60
C ILE A 16 9.82 -0.16 8.32
N VAL A 17 10.11 -0.56 9.57
CA VAL A 17 11.19 0.02 10.38
C VAL A 17 12.26 -1.04 10.59
N GLN A 18 13.42 -0.81 10.01
CA GLN A 18 14.62 -1.64 10.19
C GLN A 18 15.86 -0.73 10.15
N PRO A 19 17.06 -1.21 10.52
CA PRO A 19 18.26 -0.41 10.34
C PRO A 19 18.38 0.10 8.90
N ARG A 20 18.41 1.44 8.74
CA ARG A 20 18.53 2.15 7.45
C ARG A 20 17.33 1.97 6.51
N VAL A 21 16.18 1.57 7.03
CA VAL A 21 14.93 1.44 6.27
C VAL A 21 13.80 2.09 7.05
N ASP A 22 13.20 3.10 6.43
CA ASP A 22 12.03 3.83 6.91
C ASP A 22 11.04 4.01 5.76
N VAL A 23 10.19 3.01 5.53
CA VAL A 23 9.29 2.98 4.37
C VAL A 23 7.85 2.77 4.80
N TYR A 24 6.96 3.66 4.33
CA TYR A 24 5.52 3.55 4.48
C TYR A 24 4.88 3.09 3.18
N TYR A 25 3.92 2.17 3.27
CA TYR A 25 3.13 1.74 2.11
C TYR A 25 1.66 1.47 2.46
N PRO A 26 0.73 1.57 1.47
CA PRO A 26 -0.69 1.42 1.74
C PRO A 26 -1.11 -0.04 1.88
N THR A 27 -2.12 -0.26 2.71
CA THR A 27 -2.90 -1.50 2.74
C THR A 27 -4.38 -1.13 2.69
N ILE A 28 -5.15 -1.87 1.92
CA ILE A 28 -6.59 -1.71 1.81
C ILE A 28 -7.29 -2.56 2.86
N ARG A 29 -8.36 -2.02 3.44
CA ARG A 29 -9.36 -2.74 4.22
C ARG A 29 -10.68 -2.68 3.49
N GLU A 30 -11.19 -3.84 3.08
CA GLU A 30 -12.46 -3.99 2.39
C GLU A 30 -13.42 -4.85 3.22
N HIS A 31 -14.66 -4.40 3.37
CA HIS A 31 -15.63 -5.14 4.17
C HIS A 31 -16.30 -6.31 3.42
N LYS A 32 -16.27 -6.30 2.08
CA LYS A 32 -17.10 -7.19 1.25
C LYS A 32 -16.31 -8.25 0.49
N ASN A 33 -15.30 -7.88 -0.29
CA ASN A 33 -14.54 -8.84 -1.10
C ASN A 33 -13.15 -9.14 -0.52
N LYS A 34 -13.07 -10.09 0.42
CA LYS A 34 -11.80 -10.49 1.04
C LYS A 34 -10.77 -11.05 0.06
N LYS A 35 -11.21 -11.64 -1.05
CA LYS A 35 -10.31 -12.13 -2.10
C LYS A 35 -9.65 -10.96 -2.85
N ALA A 36 -10.42 -9.92 -3.16
CA ALA A 36 -9.89 -8.71 -3.78
C ALA A 36 -8.95 -7.97 -2.83
N GLU A 37 -9.35 -7.76 -1.57
CA GLU A 37 -8.50 -7.19 -0.52
C GLU A 37 -7.15 -7.90 -0.43
N THR A 38 -7.17 -9.23 -0.33
CA THR A 38 -5.94 -10.05 -0.23
C THR A 38 -5.06 -9.87 -1.46
N ARG A 39 -5.66 -9.95 -2.66
CA ARG A 39 -4.92 -9.81 -3.92
C ARG A 39 -4.27 -8.43 -4.04
N ILE A 40 -5.00 -7.36 -3.73
CA ILE A 40 -4.50 -5.99 -3.83
C ILE A 40 -3.36 -5.78 -2.82
N ASN A 41 -3.57 -6.16 -1.55
CA ASN A 41 -2.56 -6.01 -0.51
C ASN A 41 -1.29 -6.82 -0.81
N GLN A 42 -1.44 -8.03 -1.37
CA GLN A 42 -0.31 -8.83 -1.80
C GLN A 42 0.45 -8.17 -2.95
N THR A 43 -0.24 -7.63 -3.95
CA THR A 43 0.39 -6.90 -5.06
C THR A 43 1.13 -5.67 -4.56
N ILE A 44 0.54 -4.84 -3.68
CA ILE A 44 1.21 -3.65 -3.12
C ILE A 44 2.49 -4.08 -2.39
N LYS A 45 2.39 -5.06 -1.50
CA LYS A 45 3.53 -5.58 -0.74
C LYS A 45 4.65 -6.06 -1.68
N GLN A 46 4.32 -6.86 -2.69
CA GLN A 46 5.31 -7.37 -3.65
C GLN A 46 6.00 -6.24 -4.42
N THR A 47 5.24 -5.24 -4.86
CA THR A 47 5.79 -4.07 -5.57
C THR A 47 6.76 -3.29 -4.68
N VAL A 48 6.38 -2.99 -3.43
CA VAL A 48 7.25 -2.28 -2.48
C VAL A 48 8.55 -3.06 -2.23
N TRP A 49 8.45 -4.36 -1.96
CA TRP A 49 9.63 -5.20 -1.76
C TRP A 49 10.53 -5.27 -2.99
N ARG A 50 9.95 -5.28 -4.19
CA ARG A 50 10.72 -5.22 -5.44
C ARG A 50 11.45 -3.89 -5.57
N MET A 51 10.76 -2.76 -5.37
CA MET A 51 11.38 -1.43 -5.42
C MET A 51 12.51 -1.29 -4.39
N MET A 52 12.31 -1.78 -3.17
CA MET A 52 13.34 -1.77 -2.13
C MET A 52 14.57 -2.59 -2.55
N LYS A 53 14.36 -3.79 -3.11
CA LYS A 53 15.46 -4.62 -3.63
C LYS A 53 16.20 -3.92 -4.78
N ASP A 54 15.47 -3.36 -5.73
CA ASP A 54 16.03 -2.67 -6.89
C ASP A 54 16.84 -1.43 -6.46
N GLN A 55 16.49 -0.81 -5.33
CA GLN A 55 17.21 0.32 -4.73
C GLN A 55 18.33 -0.10 -3.77
N GLY A 56 18.64 -1.39 -3.64
CA GLY A 56 19.78 -1.87 -2.87
C GLY A 56 19.47 -2.25 -1.42
N TYR A 57 18.23 -2.62 -1.09
CA TYR A 57 17.89 -3.18 0.22
C TYR A 57 18.88 -4.28 0.66
N GLY A 58 19.43 -4.13 1.87
CA GLY A 58 20.42 -5.04 2.43
C GLY A 58 21.88 -4.71 2.10
N GLN A 59 22.14 -3.69 1.28
CA GLN A 59 23.49 -3.19 1.01
C GLN A 59 23.94 -2.26 2.14
N LYS A 60 25.22 -2.38 2.52
CA LYS A 60 25.80 -1.66 3.66
C LYS A 60 25.93 -0.15 3.45
N GLU A 61 25.81 0.36 2.25
CA GLU A 61 25.95 1.80 1.95
C GLU A 61 24.62 2.43 1.53
N THR A 62 23.51 1.69 1.67
CA THR A 62 22.20 2.12 1.21
C THR A 62 21.29 2.44 2.38
N GLU A 63 20.63 3.57 2.31
CA GLU A 63 19.51 3.96 3.16
C GLU A 63 18.25 4.08 2.31
N LEU A 64 17.15 3.49 2.78
CA LEU A 64 15.88 3.47 2.06
C LEU A 64 14.82 4.22 2.85
N THR A 65 14.33 5.30 2.25
CA THR A 65 13.15 6.01 2.72
C THR A 65 12.07 5.98 1.66
N GLY A 66 10.80 6.00 2.07
CA GLY A 66 9.71 5.99 1.10
C GLY A 66 8.35 6.23 1.74
N THR A 67 7.49 6.93 1.00
CA THR A 67 6.10 7.18 1.38
C THR A 67 5.19 6.91 0.20
N TYR A 68 3.89 7.11 0.37
CA TYR A 68 2.92 6.97 -0.70
C TYR A 68 1.85 8.07 -0.59
N ASP A 69 1.30 8.45 -1.74
CA ASP A 69 0.15 9.34 -1.83
C ASP A 69 -1.06 8.55 -2.34
N ILE A 70 -2.23 8.83 -1.75
CA ILE A 70 -3.51 8.30 -2.23
C ILE A 70 -4.21 9.42 -2.99
N LYS A 71 -4.57 9.16 -4.25
CA LYS A 71 -5.48 10.00 -5.02
C LYS A 71 -6.73 9.19 -5.31
N THR A 72 -7.88 9.67 -4.83
CA THR A 72 -9.16 9.02 -5.07
C THR A 72 -9.82 9.63 -6.30
N ASN A 73 -10.40 8.79 -7.15
CA ASN A 73 -11.21 9.22 -8.27
C ASN A 73 -12.68 9.18 -7.85
N GLN A 74 -13.07 10.01 -6.87
CA GLN A 74 -14.49 10.15 -6.53
C GLN A 74 -15.15 11.01 -7.61
N HIS A 75 -16.08 10.40 -8.35
CA HIS A 75 -17.02 11.14 -9.20
C HIS A 75 -18.25 11.42 -8.35
N THR A 76 -18.36 12.63 -7.79
CA THR A 76 -19.63 13.13 -7.24
C THR A 76 -20.59 13.33 -8.41
N SER A 77 -21.55 12.43 -8.56
CA SER A 77 -22.69 12.56 -9.47
C SER A 77 -23.96 12.78 -8.66
#